data_AF-A0A1H9LQR8-F1
#
_entry.id   AF-A0A1H9LQR8-F1
#
_cell.length_a   1.000
_cell.length_b   1.000
_cell.length_c   1.000
_cell.angle_alpha   90.00
_cell.angle_beta   90.00
_cell.angle_gamma   90.00
#
_symmetry.space_group_name_H-M   'P 1'
#
loop_
_entity.id
_entity.type
_entity.pdbx_description
1 polymer ?
#
loop_
_entity_poly.entity_id
_entity_poly.type
_entity_poly.pdbx_seq_one_letter_code
_entity_poly.pdbx_strand_id
1 'polypeptide(L)' 'MSAASNRSKSDQDPSTWLPPYAGYWCQYVTDWVADKTRYRLTIDPAEQTALARRLAECPDQPITVTLAR' A
#
# COMPACT_ATOMS: atom_id res chain seq x y z
N MET A 1 -7.89 18.77 10.90
CA MET A 1 -6.74 18.61 9.98
C MET A 1 -7.13 17.61 8.91
N SER A 2 -7.53 18.11 7.75
CA SER A 2 -8.26 17.40 6.71
C SER A 2 -7.33 17.01 5.56
N ALA A 3 -7.20 15.70 5.28
CA ALA A 3 -6.86 14.98 4.04
C ALA A 3 -5.72 15.46 3.09
N ALA A 4 -5.25 16.71 3.16
CA ALA A 4 -4.32 17.32 2.23
C ALA A 4 -2.88 16.80 2.42
N SER A 5 -2.49 16.47 3.64
CA SER A 5 -1.15 15.95 3.94
C SER A 5 -0.89 14.55 3.36
N ASN A 6 -1.95 13.81 3.01
CA ASN A 6 -1.81 12.49 2.41
C ASN A 6 -1.57 12.52 0.89
N ARG A 7 -1.82 13.65 0.22
CA ARG A 7 -1.66 13.76 -1.24
C ARG A 7 -0.20 13.86 -1.66
N SER A 8 0.66 14.47 -0.85
CA SER A 8 2.09 14.58 -1.14
C SER A 8 2.86 13.25 -0.97
N LYS A 9 2.31 12.28 -0.24
CA LYS A 9 2.80 10.88 -0.24
C LYS A 9 2.15 10.02 -1.32
N SER A 10 0.95 10.41 -1.79
CA SER A 10 0.24 9.71 -2.87
C SER A 10 1.03 9.71 -4.19
N ASP A 11 1.87 10.72 -4.45
CA ASP A 11 2.68 10.76 -5.68
C ASP A 11 3.75 9.64 -5.76
N GLN A 12 4.04 8.94 -4.65
CA GLN A 12 4.99 7.82 -4.59
C GLN A 12 4.32 6.53 -4.11
N ASP A 13 3.09 6.30 -4.56
CA ASP A 13 2.38 5.06 -4.33
C ASP A 13 3.07 3.87 -5.05
N PRO A 14 2.80 2.61 -4.65
CA PRO A 14 3.42 1.43 -5.26
C PRO A 14 3.15 1.24 -6.75
N SER A 15 2.26 2.02 -7.38
CA SER A 15 2.10 2.07 -8.84
C SER A 15 3.16 2.91 -9.54
N THR A 16 3.70 3.94 -8.88
CA THR A 16 4.72 4.84 -9.45
C THR A 16 6.14 4.45 -9.05
N TRP A 17 6.32 3.91 -7.85
CA TRP A 17 7.63 3.54 -7.34
C TRP A 17 7.59 2.23 -6.55
N LEU A 18 8.56 1.36 -6.85
CA LEU A 18 8.82 0.13 -6.09
C LEU A 18 10.30 0.06 -5.71
N PRO A 19 10.63 -0.57 -4.58
CA PRO A 19 12.02 -0.82 -4.18
C PRO A 19 12.78 -1.57 -5.29
N PRO A 20 14.08 -1.37 -5.51
CA PRO A 20 14.83 -2.12 -6.53
C PRO A 20 14.97 -3.61 -6.21
N TYR A 21 14.75 -4.01 -4.96
CA TYR A 21 14.86 -5.39 -4.51
C TYR A 21 13.50 -6.11 -4.55
N ALA A 22 13.38 -7.07 -5.47
CA ALA A 22 12.14 -7.82 -5.71
C ALA A 22 11.63 -8.59 -4.48
N GLY A 23 12.53 -9.13 -3.65
CA GLY A 23 12.14 -9.85 -2.43
C GLY A 23 11.47 -8.96 -1.37
N TYR A 24 11.58 -7.64 -1.47
CA TYR A 24 10.94 -6.69 -0.57
C TYR A 24 9.65 -6.10 -1.15
N TRP A 25 9.30 -6.42 -2.40
CA TRP A 25 8.07 -5.92 -3.02
C TRP A 25 6.84 -6.39 -2.25
N CYS A 26 6.78 -7.68 -1.91
CA CYS A 26 5.65 -8.26 -1.19
C CYS A 26 5.45 -7.60 0.16
N GLN A 27 6.52 -7.45 0.94
CA GLN A 27 6.46 -6.78 2.22
C GLN A 27 6.03 -5.31 2.05
N TYR A 28 6.59 -4.60 1.07
CA TYR A 28 6.24 -3.21 0.79
C TYR A 28 4.76 -3.01 0.46
N VAL A 29 4.19 -3.82 -0.45
CA VAL A 29 2.77 -3.69 -0.83
C VAL A 29 1.84 -4.12 0.31
N THR A 30 2.23 -5.12 1.09
CA THR A 30 1.51 -5.56 2.29
C THR A 30 1.49 -4.46 3.35
N ASP A 31 2.63 -3.85 3.64
CA ASP A 31 2.75 -2.75 4.61
C ASP A 31 1.95 -1.53 4.14
N TRP A 32 1.96 -1.23 2.84
CA TRP A 32 1.14 -0.16 2.26
C TRP A 32 -0.35 -0.36 2.49
N VAL A 33 -0.86 -1.57 2.23
CA VAL A 33 -2.27 -1.91 2.49
C VAL A 33 -2.58 -1.87 3.98
N ALA A 34 -1.66 -2.36 4.83
CA ALA A 34 -1.80 -2.32 6.27
C ALA A 34 -1.89 -0.87 6.79
N ASP A 35 -1.03 0.03 6.33
CA ASP A 35 -1.04 1.44 6.71
C ASP A 35 -2.34 2.13 6.26
N LYS A 36 -2.72 1.95 5.00
CA LYS A 36 -3.97 2.56 4.51
C LYS A 36 -5.19 2.04 5.26
N THR A 37 -5.22 0.75 5.57
CA THR A 37 -6.29 0.15 6.38
C THR A 37 -6.27 0.70 7.80
N ARG A 38 -5.09 0.77 8.43
CA ARG A 38 -4.88 1.31 9.78
C ARG A 38 -5.43 2.71 9.92
N TYR A 39 -5.15 3.58 8.95
CA TYR A 39 -5.58 4.98 8.97
C TYR A 39 -6.92 5.24 8.25
N ARG A 40 -7.61 4.20 7.76
CA ARG A 40 -8.84 4.30 6.95
C ARG A 40 -8.70 5.26 5.77
N LEU A 41 -7.57 5.19 5.08
CA LEU A 41 -7.27 5.99 3.91
C LEU A 41 -7.86 5.35 2.65
N THR A 42 -8.30 6.19 1.73
CA THR A 42 -8.81 5.74 0.43
C THR A 42 -7.65 5.29 -0.47
N ILE A 43 -7.90 4.24 -1.25
CA ILE A 43 -7.05 3.77 -2.35
C ILE A 43 -7.73 4.16 -3.65
N ASP A 44 -6.98 4.72 -4.60
CA ASP A 44 -7.50 4.98 -5.94
C ASP A 44 -7.47 3.72 -6.83
N PRO A 45 -8.21 3.71 -7.96
CA PRO A 45 -8.28 2.52 -8.82
C PRO A 45 -6.94 2.08 -9.41
N ALA A 46 -5.99 3.01 -9.64
CA ALA A 46 -4.69 2.70 -10.21
C ALA A 46 -3.79 2.02 -9.17
N GLU A 47 -3.76 2.56 -7.95
CA GLU A 47 -3.10 1.95 -6.80
C GLU A 47 -3.67 0.56 -6.50
N GLN A 48 -4.99 0.40 -6.49
CA GLN A 48 -5.64 -0.89 -6.24
C GLN A 48 -5.21 -1.92 -7.27
N THR A 49 -5.13 -1.53 -8.54
CA THR A 49 -4.70 -2.43 -9.63
C THR A 49 -3.23 -2.82 -9.48
N ALA A 50 -2.35 -1.87 -9.14
CA ALA A 50 -0.93 -2.13 -8.92
C ALA A 50 -0.71 -3.07 -7.72
N LEU A 51 -1.38 -2.79 -6.60
CA LEU A 51 -1.36 -3.63 -5.40
C LEU A 51 -1.86 -5.04 -5.71
N ALA A 52 -3.01 -5.18 -6.38
CA ALA A 52 -3.59 -6.48 -6.70
C ALA A 52 -2.67 -7.31 -7.60
N ARG A 53 -2.06 -6.69 -8.63
CA ARG A 53 -1.11 -7.38 -9.51
C ARG A 53 0.13 -7.86 -8.76
N ARG A 54 0.67 -7.04 -7.87
CA ARG A 54 1.87 -7.41 -7.08
C ARG A 54 1.55 -8.44 -6.01
N LEU A 55 0.43 -8.29 -5.32
CA LEU A 55 -0.01 -9.27 -4.32
C LEU A 55 -0.29 -10.64 -4.96
N ALA A 56 -0.72 -10.69 -6.23
CA ALA A 56 -0.87 -11.95 -6.97
C ALA A 56 0.47 -12.66 -7.27
N GLU A 57 1.60 -11.93 -7.25
CA GLU A 57 2.96 -12.49 -7.40
C GLU A 57 3.57 -12.86 -6.04
N CYS A 58 2.89 -12.54 -4.94
CA CYS A 58 3.36 -12.74 -3.58
C CYS A 58 2.74 -13.97 -2.93
N PRO A 59 3.43 -14.60 -1.96
CA PRO A 59 2.82 -15.64 -1.15
C PRO A 59 1.62 -15.07 -0.37
N ASP A 60 0.54 -15.84 -0.29
CA ASP A 60 -0.63 -15.51 0.54
C ASP A 60 -0.21 -15.46 2.01
N GLN A 61 0.07 -14.26 2.49
CA GLN A 61 0.50 -14.04 3.87
C GLN A 61 -0.57 -13.26 4.63
N PRO A 62 -1.00 -13.73 5.82
CA PRO A 62 -1.97 -13.01 6.63
C PRO A 62 -1.36 -11.69 7.11
N ILE A 63 -2.08 -10.59 6.85
CA ILE A 63 -1.69 -9.25 7.31
C ILE A 63 -2.43 -8.93 8.60
N THR A 64 -1.68 -8.58 9.65
CA THR A 64 -2.29 -8.16 10.93
C THR A 64 -2.28 -6.65 11.01
N VAL A 65 -3.45 -6.03 10.91
CA VAL A 65 -3.58 -4.56 10.97
C VAL A 65 -4.29 -4.16 12.25
N THR A 66 -3.63 -3.32 13.04
CA THR A 66 -4.28 -2.62 14.17
C THR A 66 -4.75 -1.26 13.68
N LEU A 67 -6.05 -0.97 13.74
CA LEU A 67 -6.61 0.33 13.34
C LEU A 67 -6.12 1.45 14.26
N ALA A 68 -5.71 2.58 13.67
CA ALA A 68 -5.44 3.80 14.40
C ALA A 68 -6.78 4.33 14.94
N ARG A 69 -6.84 4.58 16.24
CA ARG A 69 -8.03 5.00 16.98
C ARG A 69 -8.43 6.43 16.63
#